data_AF-A0A6G3WSB4-F1
#
_entry.id   AF-A0A6G3WSB4-F1
#
_cell.length_a   1.000
_cell.length_b   1.000
_cell.length_c   1.000
_cell.angle_alpha   90.00
_cell.angle_beta   90.00
_cell.angle_gamma   90.00
#
_symmetry.space_group_name_H-M   'P 1'
#
loop_
_entity.id
_entity.type
_entity.pdbx_description
1 polymer ?
#
loop_
_entity_poly.entity_id
_entity_poly.type
_entity_poly.pdbx_seq_one_letter_code
_entity_poly.pdbx_strand_id
1 'polypeptide(L)'
;VEVATSLGTVTVDIAYGGAMYAVLPAHRLGLRVRPRDVTAIVAAGREIRDALNAARAAEHPEDDRLSGVYGTVFTEEAGAPVERPDGTWLLHHRNV
;
A
#
# COMPACT_ATOMS: atom_id res chain seq x y z
N VAL A 1 -7.38 9.68 -1.37
CA VAL A 1 -6.64 10.77 -2.04
C VAL A 1 -6.22 10.28 -3.42
N GLU A 2 -6.44 11.07 -4.47
CA GLU A 2 -5.96 10.73 -5.83
C GLU A 2 -4.51 11.17 -6.03
N VAL A 3 -3.71 10.34 -6.69
CA VAL A 3 -2.28 10.58 -6.93
C VAL A 3 -1.92 10.17 -8.35
N ALA A 4 -1.30 11.08 -9.09
CA ALA A 4 -0.74 10.78 -10.41
C ALA A 4 0.62 10.09 -10.28
N THR A 5 0.82 8.99 -11.00
CA THR A 5 2.08 8.24 -11.06
C THR A 5 2.48 7.97 -12.51
N SER A 6 3.71 7.50 -12.73
CA SER A 6 4.17 7.02 -14.03
C SER A 6 3.37 5.83 -14.58
N LEU A 7 2.65 5.11 -13.71
CA LEU A 7 1.80 3.96 -14.04
C LEU A 7 0.30 4.32 -14.15
N GLY A 8 -0.05 5.60 -14.03
CA GLY A 8 -1.43 6.09 -14.07
C GLY A 8 -1.85 6.77 -12.77
N THR A 9 -3.08 7.28 -12.76
CA THR A 9 -3.67 7.91 -11.56
C THR A 9 -4.32 6.85 -10.68
N VAL A 10 -4.07 6.91 -9.37
CA VAL A 10 -4.60 5.95 -8.41
C VAL A 10 -5.17 6.64 -7.18
N THR A 11 -6.24 6.08 -6.63
CA THR A 11 -6.75 6.46 -5.31
C THR A 11 -6.08 5.65 -4.22
N VAL A 12 -5.55 6.32 -3.21
CA VAL A 12 -4.96 5.75 -2.00
C VAL A 12 -5.74 6.16 -0.76
N ASP A 13 -5.70 5.32 0.25
CA ASP A 13 -6.11 5.68 1.61
C ASP A 13 -4.88 6.12 2.40
N ILE A 14 -5.05 7.02 3.36
CA ILE A 14 -3.98 7.42 4.28
C ILE A 14 -4.40 7.04 5.70
N ALA A 15 -3.57 6.24 6.36
CA ALA A 15 -3.81 5.77 7.73
C ALA A 15 -2.61 6.07 8.63
N TYR A 16 -2.88 6.32 9.92
CA TYR A 16 -1.87 6.54 10.93
C TYR A 16 -1.80 5.35 11.90
N GLY A 17 -0.59 4.83 12.11
CA GLY A 17 -0.32 3.72 13.04
C GLY A 17 1.04 3.86 13.73
N GLY A 18 1.38 5.08 14.16
CA GLY A 18 2.72 5.48 14.63
C GLY A 18 3.54 6.23 13.57
N ALA A 19 3.15 6.09 12.30
CA ALA A 19 3.54 6.95 11.18
C ALA A 19 2.38 6.93 10.15
N MET A 20 2.36 7.91 9.23
CA MET A 20 1.33 7.95 8.18
C MET A 20 1.75 7.09 6.98
N TYR A 21 0.83 6.25 6.50
CA TYR A 21 1.06 5.38 5.36
C TYR A 21 0.00 5.58 4.29
N ALA A 22 0.43 5.68 3.04
CA ALA A 22 -0.45 5.52 1.89
C ALA A 22 -0.72 4.03 1.68
N VAL A 23 -1.97 3.61 1.57
CA VAL A 23 -2.38 2.21 1.43
C VAL A 23 -3.17 2.04 0.15
N LEU A 24 -2.80 1.06 -0.67
CA LEU A 24 -3.49 0.73 -1.91
C LEU A 24 -3.27 -0.71 -2.38
N PRO A 25 -4.22 -1.30 -3.13
CA PRO A 25 -4.00 -2.57 -3.81
C PRO A 25 -3.00 -2.44 -4.97
N ALA A 26 -2.01 -3.33 -5.04
CA ALA A 26 -0.97 -3.32 -6.09
C ALA A 26 -1.54 -3.43 -7.51
N HIS A 27 -2.64 -4.18 -7.68
CA HIS A 27 -3.27 -4.40 -8.98
C HIS A 27 -3.80 -3.11 -9.63
N ARG A 28 -4.06 -2.05 -8.85
CA ARG A 28 -4.50 -0.74 -9.39
C ARG A 28 -3.44 -0.07 -10.25
N LEU A 29 -2.17 -0.45 -10.11
CA LEU A 29 -1.05 0.00 -10.94
C LEU A 29 -0.54 -1.09 -11.89
N GLY A 30 -1.30 -2.18 -12.07
CA GLY A 30 -0.87 -3.34 -12.85
C GLY A 30 0.27 -4.16 -12.22
N LEU A 31 0.57 -3.94 -10.93
CA LEU A 31 1.64 -4.61 -10.20
C LEU A 31 1.12 -5.80 -9.38
N ARG A 32 2.03 -6.69 -8.98
CA ARG A 32 1.75 -7.80 -8.07
C ARG A 32 2.78 -7.86 -6.94
N VAL A 33 2.39 -8.27 -5.74
CA VAL A 33 3.30 -8.45 -4.59
C VAL A 33 4.08 -9.76 -4.76
N ARG A 34 5.20 -9.69 -5.47
CA ARG A 34 6.09 -10.81 -5.78
C ARG A 34 7.52 -10.31 -6.06
N PRO A 35 8.56 -11.15 -5.88
CA PRO A 35 9.95 -10.72 -6.02
C PRO A 35 10.29 -10.01 -7.34
N ARG A 36 9.77 -10.52 -8.47
CA ARG A 36 10.03 -9.94 -9.80
C ARG A 36 9.49 -8.51 -10.02
N ASP A 37 8.53 -8.08 -9.22
CA ASP A 37 7.93 -6.73 -9.34
C ASP A 37 8.50 -5.75 -8.28
N VAL A 38 9.42 -6.19 -7.40
CA VAL A 38 9.88 -5.39 -6.25
C VAL A 38 10.44 -4.02 -6.64
N THR A 39 11.20 -3.94 -7.74
CA THR A 39 11.75 -2.68 -8.22
C THR A 39 10.66 -1.70 -8.64
N ALA A 40 9.63 -2.18 -9.34
CA ALA A 40 8.50 -1.36 -9.76
C ALA A 40 7.64 -0.92 -8.57
N ILE A 41 7.44 -1.80 -7.58
CA ILE A 41 6.76 -1.48 -6.32
C ILE A 41 7.51 -0.37 -5.56
N VAL A 42 8.84 -0.47 -5.44
CA VAL A 42 9.65 0.54 -4.76
C VAL A 42 9.59 1.88 -5.49
N ALA A 43 9.65 1.87 -6.82
CA ALA A 43 9.54 3.08 -7.63
C ALA A 43 8.16 3.76 -7.46
N ALA A 44 7.08 3.01 -7.68
CA ALA A 44 5.71 3.52 -7.52
C ALA A 44 5.43 3.99 -6.09
N GLY A 45 5.90 3.25 -5.09
CA GLY A 45 5.74 3.61 -3.68
C GLY A 45 6.41 4.94 -3.32
N ARG A 46 7.59 5.22 -3.90
CA ARG A 46 8.29 6.50 -3.74
C ARG A 46 7.57 7.63 -4.46
N GLU A 47 7.16 7.42 -5.71
CA GLU A 47 6.38 8.42 -6.47
C GLU A 47 5.13 8.86 -5.70
N ILE A 48 4.37 7.89 -5.17
CA ILE A 48 3.15 8.16 -4.39
C ILE A 48 3.48 8.96 -3.13
N ARG A 49 4.46 8.51 -2.35
CA ARG A 49 4.87 9.17 -1.11
C ARG A 49 5.29 10.62 -1.39
N ASP A 50 6.12 10.82 -2.40
CA ASP A 50 6.69 12.14 -2.71
C ASP A 50 5.60 13.09 -3.21
N ALA A 51 4.67 12.61 -4.04
CA ALA A 51 3.54 13.40 -4.51
C ALA A 51 2.60 13.81 -3.36
N LEU A 52 2.29 12.89 -2.44
CA LEU A 52 1.45 13.18 -1.27
C LEU A 52 2.11 14.18 -0.31
N ASN A 53 3.41 14.05 -0.10
CA ASN A 53 4.16 14.97 0.76
C ASN A 53 4.28 16.36 0.14
N ALA A 54 4.52 16.45 -1.17
CA ALA A 54 4.52 17.72 -1.89
C ALA A 54 3.15 18.44 -1.79
N ALA A 55 2.06 17.66 -1.79
CA ALA A 55 0.70 18.17 -1.63
C ALA A 55 0.28 18.41 -0.17
N ARG A 56 1.15 18.12 0.82
CA ARG A 56 0.81 18.14 2.26
C ARG A 56 -0.48 17.37 2.57
N ALA A 57 -0.66 16.21 1.94
CA ALA A 57 -1.92 15.46 1.98
C ALA A 57 -2.25 14.84 3.36
N ALA A 58 -1.32 14.88 4.32
CA ALA A 58 -1.50 14.27 5.63
C ALA A 58 -0.71 15.06 6.70
N GLU A 59 -1.42 15.55 7.71
CA GLU A 59 -0.88 16.33 8.81
C GLU A 59 -1.37 15.76 10.14
N HIS A 60 -0.46 15.58 11.10
CA HIS A 60 -0.81 15.09 12.41
C HIS A 60 -1.42 16.24 13.22
N PRO A 61 -2.56 16.05 13.89
CA PRO A 61 -3.28 17.17 14.53
C PRO A 61 -2.53 17.78 15.72
N GLU A 62 -1.59 17.05 16.33
CA GLU A 62 -0.96 17.43 17.61
C GLU A 62 0.58 17.49 17.58
N ASP A 63 1.24 16.94 16.56
CA ASP A 63 2.72 16.86 16.53
C ASP A 63 3.21 16.85 15.08
N ASP A 64 3.67 18.01 14.61
CA ASP A 64 4.13 18.22 13.23
C ASP A 64 5.26 17.27 12.81
N ARG A 65 6.01 16.69 13.75
CA ARG A 65 7.06 15.72 13.44
C ARG A 65 6.52 14.40 12.90
N LEU A 66 5.23 14.14 13.13
CA LEU A 66 4.50 12.95 12.67
C LEU A 66 3.70 13.22 11.39
N SER A 67 3.74 14.45 10.89
CA SER A 67 3.11 14.84 9.62
C SER A 67 3.89 14.31 8.42
N GLY A 68 3.19 14.11 7.31
CA GLY A 68 3.74 13.57 6.09
C GLY A 68 3.68 12.05 6.02
N VAL A 69 3.47 11.56 4.80
CA VAL A 69 3.47 10.14 4.47
C VAL A 69 4.89 9.60 4.58
N TYR A 70 5.08 8.68 5.52
CA TYR A 70 6.34 8.00 5.75
C TYR A 70 6.63 6.96 4.65
N GLY A 71 5.61 6.22 4.23
CA GLY A 71 5.75 5.19 3.21
C GLY A 71 4.44 4.74 2.59
N THR A 72 4.57 3.82 1.64
CA THR A 72 3.44 3.28 0.87
C THR A 72 3.35 1.77 1.11
N VAL A 73 2.18 1.31 1.54
CA VAL A 73 1.85 -0.10 1.77
C VAL A 73 1.02 -0.61 0.61
N PHE A 74 1.58 -1.56 -0.14
CA PHE A 74 0.87 -2.25 -1.21
C PHE A 74 0.21 -3.51 -0.67
N THR A 75 -1.08 -3.67 -0.94
CA THR A 75 -1.85 -4.85 -0.55
C THR A 75 -2.10 -5.75 -1.75
N GLU A 76 -2.22 -7.05 -1.50
CA GLU A 76 -2.67 -8.01 -2.49
C GLU A 76 -3.41 -9.17 -1.81
N GLU A 77 -4.54 -9.56 -2.38
CA GLU A 77 -5.29 -10.72 -1.93
C GLU A 77 -4.50 -12.02 -2.15
N ALA A 78 -4.38 -12.85 -1.12
CA ALA A 78 -3.67 -14.12 -1.19
C ALA A 78 -4.55 -15.28 -1.68
N GLY A 79 -5.87 -15.09 -1.72
CA GLY A 79 -6.88 -16.11 -2.05
C GLY A 79 -7.86 -16.31 -0.90
N ALA A 80 -9.11 -16.67 -1.19
CA ALA A 80 -10.12 -16.92 -0.16
C ALA A 80 -9.76 -18.18 0.66
N PRO A 81 -9.96 -18.19 1.98
CA PRO A 81 -9.79 -19.39 2.81
C PRO A 81 -10.61 -20.56 2.27
N VAL A 82 -10.05 -21.77 2.35
CA VAL A 82 -10.73 -23.00 1.92
C VAL A 82 -10.99 -23.86 3.16
N GLU A 83 -12.26 -24.21 3.40
CA GLU A 83 -12.63 -25.16 4.45
C GLU A 83 -12.25 -26.59 4.02
N ARG A 84 -11.62 -27.34 4.91
CA ARG A 84 -11.22 -28.73 4.71
C ARG A 84 -12.30 -29.68 5.20
N PRO A 85 -12.33 -30.95 4.73
CA PRO A 85 -13.32 -31.94 5.17
C PRO A 85 -13.30 -32.24 6.68
N ASP A 86 -12.22 -31.92 7.37
CA ASP A 86 -12.05 -32.09 8.83
C ASP A 86 -12.53 -30.88 9.65
N GLY A 87 -13.14 -29.87 9.01
CA GLY A 87 -13.63 -28.63 9.65
C GLY A 87 -12.54 -27.59 9.92
N THR A 88 -11.30 -27.81 9.46
CA THR A 88 -10.21 -26.83 9.58
C THR A 88 -10.11 -25.93 8.35
N TRP A 89 -9.44 -24.78 8.46
CA TRP A 89 -9.28 -23.82 7.36
C TRP A 89 -7.86 -23.85 6.79
N LEU A 90 -7.74 -23.96 5.47
CA LEU A 90 -6.52 -23.63 4.73
C LEU A 90 -6.52 -22.13 4.43
N LEU A 91 -5.65 -21.38 5.09
CA LEU A 91 -5.39 -19.98 4.79
C LEU A 91 -4.39 -19.89 3.64
N HIS A 92 -4.70 -19.08 2.64
CA HIS A 92 -3.71 -18.70 1.64
C HIS A 92 -2.83 -17.60 2.23
N HIS A 93 -1.57 -17.91 2.49
CA HIS A 93 -0.56 -16.95 2.88
C HIS A 93 0.67 -17.12 1.99
N ARG A 94 1.38 -16.02 1.72
CA ARG A 94 2.63 -16.02 0.98
C ARG A 94 3.72 -15.50 1.89
N ASN A 95 4.51 -16.41 2.45
CA ASN A 95 5.78 -16.05 3.06
C ASN A 95 6.78 -15.97 1.91
N VAL A 96 7.02 -14.75 1.43
CA VAL A 96 8.06 -14.47 0.43
C VAL A 96 9.38 -14.27 1.16
#